data_AF-A0A8H7ZNT1-F1
#
_entry.id   AF-A0A8H7ZNT1-F1
#
_cell.length_a   1.000
_cell.length_b   1.000
_cell.length_c   1.000
_cell.angle_alpha   90.00
_cell.angle_beta   90.00
_cell.angle_gamma   90.00
#
_symmetry.space_group_name_H-M   'P 1'
#
loop_
_entity.id
_entity.type
_entity.pdbx_description
1 polymer ?
#
loop_
_entity_poly.entity_id
_entity_poly.type
_entity_poly.pdbx_seq_one_letter_code
_entity_poly.pdbx_strand_id
1 'polypeptide(L)'
;MTGASAMLVLAALAQPTAVGRTTAMGRILRLLAARNSTSLYSPASGLGGHSSFSGQVHGTGVARFSTSGTTVSEPVGKAKCPNCAGPPENVVGLNAAENTNEFGVQLLDFSLKNQLFPRAVQSQEPAAAVTASTEDRLNIAKNHLKHHELYGKRAEPLKPVSFQLPPLLGSNIQEHFWNMGHRQADPFIKLARKFAESDLPPLPQVWSTREGWTRYDKFTGEEKAVEYPLEEAIAFDTEVLQRCSEYPVIATAVSSEAWYSWISPDLTRMDESFFSKSLIPLGPVNATEGVAGGARLVVGHHVAYDRARVKEEYAVRAPRRGYLDTLSLHVAGAGLAARQRNVWMKYIKDENSIDEVDKLFCKEGAMNSLVHLVWFYLNEAVDKTIRNIFVEGTMRDVKDDIQNLMKYCARDTKYAHGVLRPVLNKFLEKCPHPASFAGVIHMGQSIITVDESWQEYLRRSDEACQEKLSKEAVLLQELGEKTALLPKETWSKDPWLRNMDWTPVRLSRAERHVPAWYKQLYDNKSGKLNVTRRSRATPYLMRLQWLGYPIC
;
A
#
# COMPACT_ATOMS: atom_id res chain seq x y z
N MET A 1 -7.42 22.14 -0.48
CA MET A 1 -8.46 21.41 -1.24
C MET A 1 -7.99 19.96 -1.38
N THR A 2 -7.78 19.17 -0.31
CA THR A 2 -8.70 18.77 0.78
C THR A 2 -9.99 18.12 0.27
N GLY A 3 -9.86 16.93 -0.32
CA GLY A 3 -10.94 15.95 -0.42
C GLY A 3 -10.89 14.99 0.76
N ALA A 4 -11.49 15.38 1.88
CA ALA A 4 -11.75 14.47 3.00
C ALA A 4 -13.21 14.06 2.97
N SER A 5 -13.50 12.80 2.62
CA SER A 5 -14.85 12.24 2.73
C SER A 5 -15.04 11.60 4.10
N ALA A 6 -16.16 11.91 4.73
CA ALA A 6 -16.41 11.60 6.14
C ALA A 6 -16.77 10.12 6.38
N MET A 7 -16.21 9.52 7.44
CA MET A 7 -16.95 8.58 8.26
C MET A 7 -17.55 9.35 9.43
N LEU A 8 -18.88 9.33 9.52
CA LEU A 8 -19.65 9.99 10.56
C LEU A 8 -20.44 8.92 11.31
N VAL A 9 -19.93 8.51 12.47
CA VAL A 9 -20.65 7.64 13.42
C VAL A 9 -20.60 8.32 14.79
N LEU A 10 -21.78 8.68 15.28
CA LEU A 10 -21.97 9.34 16.57
C LEU A 10 -21.76 8.37 17.73
N ALA A 11 -21.27 8.91 18.84
CA ALA A 11 -21.05 8.18 20.09
C ALA A 11 -22.22 8.34 21.07
N ALA A 12 -22.44 7.31 21.89
CA ALA A 12 -23.08 7.39 23.21
C ALA A 12 -22.52 6.23 24.06
N LEU A 13 -21.72 6.48 25.11
CA LEU A 13 -22.16 6.91 26.45
C LEU A 13 -23.03 5.86 27.16
N ALA A 14 -22.39 5.05 28.01
CA ALA A 14 -23.03 4.30 29.08
C ALA A 14 -22.18 4.43 30.36
N GLN A 15 -22.64 5.25 31.30
CA GLN A 15 -22.19 5.20 32.69
C GLN A 15 -23.16 4.32 33.49
N PRO A 16 -22.68 3.40 34.34
CA PRO A 16 -23.46 2.83 35.43
C PRO A 16 -23.30 3.66 36.71
N THR A 17 -24.40 4.03 37.34
CA THR A 17 -24.46 4.67 38.66
C THR A 17 -24.01 3.75 39.78
N ALA A 18 -23.39 4.30 40.83
CA ALA A 18 -22.79 3.51 41.91
C ALA A 18 -23.73 3.20 43.10
N VAL A 19 -23.88 1.90 43.40
CA VAL A 19 -24.11 1.31 44.75
C VAL A 19 -23.54 -0.14 44.74
N GLY A 20 -22.73 -0.64 45.68
CA GLY A 20 -22.05 0.08 46.77
C GLY A 20 -21.47 -0.76 47.95
N ARG A 21 -21.14 -2.06 47.82
CA ARG A 21 -20.61 -2.89 48.95
C ARG A 21 -19.48 -3.85 48.58
N THR A 22 -18.33 -3.66 49.24
CA THR A 22 -17.37 -4.66 49.82
C THR A 22 -17.09 -5.97 49.06
N THR A 23 -15.85 -6.43 48.84
CA THR A 23 -14.62 -6.28 49.66
C THR A 23 -13.36 -6.67 48.84
N ALA A 24 -12.17 -6.53 49.43
CA ALA A 24 -10.88 -7.10 48.97
C ALA A 24 -10.10 -6.37 47.83
N MET A 25 -9.68 -5.12 48.09
CA MET A 25 -8.40 -4.62 47.58
C MET A 25 -7.51 -4.18 48.75
N GLY A 26 -6.44 -4.93 49.00
CA GLY A 26 -5.64 -4.79 50.23
C GLY A 26 -4.27 -5.45 50.15
N ARG A 27 -3.60 -5.38 48.98
CA ARG A 27 -2.20 -5.74 48.72
C ARG A 27 -1.83 -5.32 47.29
N ILE A 28 -1.00 -4.29 47.16
CA ILE A 28 -0.03 -3.95 46.09
C ILE A 28 0.30 -2.46 46.31
N LEU A 29 1.10 -2.21 47.35
CA LEU A 29 1.70 -0.89 47.64
C LEU A 29 2.97 -1.08 48.49
N ARG A 30 3.86 -1.94 47.97
CA ARG A 30 5.27 -2.10 48.36
C ARG A 30 6.05 -2.47 47.11
N LEU A 31 7.34 -2.09 47.06
CA LEU A 31 8.33 -2.40 45.99
C LEU A 31 8.37 -1.47 44.75
N LEU A 32 8.38 -0.15 44.96
CA LEU A 32 9.08 0.78 44.05
C LEU A 32 9.87 1.84 44.83
N ALA A 33 10.93 1.40 45.53
CA ALA A 33 11.98 2.26 46.08
C ALA A 33 13.23 1.44 46.42
N ALA A 34 14.13 1.20 45.45
CA ALA A 34 15.59 1.00 45.62
C ALA A 34 16.27 0.35 44.38
N ARG A 35 16.94 1.15 43.53
CA ARG A 35 18.39 1.10 43.25
C ARG A 35 18.76 1.81 41.94
N ASN A 36 19.93 2.45 41.96
CA ASN A 36 20.48 3.27 40.88
C ASN A 36 21.32 2.45 39.88
N SER A 37 21.60 3.08 38.72
CA SER A 37 22.83 2.99 37.90
C SER A 37 23.27 1.60 37.41
N THR A 38 23.47 1.37 36.10
CA THR A 38 24.56 1.99 35.32
C THR A 38 24.25 2.07 33.81
N SER A 39 25.07 2.84 33.06
CA SER A 39 24.94 3.02 31.60
C SER A 39 25.46 1.81 30.80
N LEU A 40 24.95 1.58 29.59
CA LEU A 40 25.76 1.48 28.36
C LEU A 40 24.89 1.44 27.07
N TYR A 41 25.50 1.89 25.98
CA TYR A 41 24.96 2.18 24.65
C TYR A 41 24.20 1.05 23.91
N SER A 42 23.13 1.43 23.18
CA SER A 42 22.89 0.97 21.79
C SER A 42 21.88 1.86 21.03
N PRO A 43 21.86 1.85 19.68
CA PRO A 43 21.42 2.98 18.87
C PRO A 43 19.92 3.02 18.51
N ALA A 44 19.50 4.18 18.01
CA ALA A 44 18.11 4.50 17.71
C ALA A 44 17.71 4.25 16.24
N SER A 45 16.55 3.62 16.08
CA SER A 45 15.57 3.87 15.02
C SER A 45 14.19 3.78 15.67
N GLY A 46 13.17 4.56 15.32
CA GLY A 46 13.03 5.50 14.21
C GLY A 46 11.55 5.61 13.86
N LEU A 47 10.68 5.81 14.85
CA LEU A 47 9.22 5.86 14.67
C LEU A 47 8.73 7.30 14.53
N GLY A 48 8.12 7.60 13.39
CA GLY A 48 7.49 8.90 13.13
C GLY A 48 6.16 9.04 13.87
N GLY A 49 6.05 10.09 14.70
CA GLY A 49 4.78 10.52 15.26
C GLY A 49 4.11 11.54 14.34
N HIS A 50 2.93 11.22 13.81
CA HIS A 50 2.07 12.21 13.18
C HIS A 50 1.56 13.20 14.24
N SER A 51 1.68 14.50 13.97
CA SER A 51 0.94 15.54 14.69
C SER A 51 0.21 16.41 13.68
N SER A 52 -1.11 16.52 13.86
CA SER A 52 -2.00 17.34 13.06
C SER A 52 -2.05 18.76 13.65
N PHE A 53 -1.75 19.77 12.83
CA PHE A 53 -1.86 21.18 13.22
C PHE A 53 -2.86 21.89 12.32
N SER A 54 -3.93 22.40 12.92
CA SER A 54 -4.96 23.19 12.25
C SER A 54 -4.59 24.68 12.28
N GLY A 55 -4.38 25.28 11.10
CA GLY A 55 -4.16 26.73 10.95
C GLY A 55 -5.22 27.37 10.06
N GLN A 56 -5.95 28.36 10.58
CA GLN A 56 -6.81 29.21 9.76
C GLN A 56 -5.96 30.10 8.85
N VAL A 57 -6.39 30.28 7.60
CA VAL A 57 -5.79 31.23 6.65
C VAL A 57 -6.86 32.24 6.26
N HIS A 58 -6.59 33.53 6.43
CA HIS A 58 -7.44 34.61 5.93
C HIS A 58 -7.35 34.69 4.40
N GLY A 59 -8.49 34.85 3.73
CA GLY A 59 -8.57 34.93 2.27
C GLY A 59 -8.23 36.32 1.74
N THR A 60 -7.58 36.36 0.57
CA THR A 60 -7.29 37.59 -0.18
C THR A 60 -7.68 37.44 -1.66
N GLY A 61 -8.45 38.41 -2.16
CA GLY A 61 -8.49 38.85 -3.56
C GLY A 61 -8.73 37.82 -4.68
N VAL A 62 -10.00 37.61 -5.04
CA VAL A 62 -10.35 37.02 -6.36
C VAL A 62 -10.35 38.13 -7.42
N ALA A 63 -9.38 38.13 -8.33
CA ALA A 63 -9.39 38.96 -9.52
C ALA A 63 -10.26 38.33 -10.61
N ARG A 64 -11.31 39.02 -11.05
CA ARG A 64 -12.11 38.62 -12.23
C ARG A 64 -11.36 39.01 -13.51
N PHE A 65 -11.25 38.09 -14.46
CA PHE A 65 -10.92 38.43 -15.85
C PHE A 65 -12.13 38.20 -16.76
N SER A 66 -12.31 39.15 -17.70
CA SER A 66 -13.49 39.30 -18.55
C SER A 66 -13.36 38.52 -19.86
N THR A 67 -14.51 38.20 -20.44
CA THR A 67 -14.69 37.41 -21.67
C THR A 67 -14.30 38.13 -22.96
N SER A 68 -13.74 37.35 -23.89
CA SER A 68 -13.96 37.45 -25.34
C SER A 68 -13.78 36.03 -25.93
N GLY A 69 -14.51 35.55 -26.93
CA GLY A 69 -15.52 36.24 -27.75
C GLY A 69 -15.43 35.78 -29.21
N THR A 70 -15.63 34.49 -29.49
CA THR A 70 -15.54 33.94 -30.85
C THR A 70 -16.73 33.02 -31.16
N THR A 71 -17.52 33.40 -32.16
CA THR A 71 -18.71 32.67 -32.63
C THR A 71 -18.37 31.73 -33.80
N VAL A 72 -18.77 30.46 -33.72
CA VAL A 72 -18.93 29.57 -34.88
C VAL A 72 -20.21 28.73 -34.72
N SER A 73 -20.82 28.39 -35.86
CA SER A 73 -22.20 27.94 -36.08
C SER A 73 -22.53 26.47 -35.73
N GLU A 74 -23.79 26.25 -35.35
CA GLU A 74 -24.62 25.06 -35.62
C GLU A 74 -25.81 25.48 -36.52
N PRO A 75 -26.67 24.59 -37.09
CA PRO A 75 -26.70 23.11 -36.98
C PRO A 75 -26.84 22.35 -38.33
N VAL A 76 -26.52 21.04 -38.36
CA VAL A 76 -27.11 20.08 -39.33
C VAL A 76 -27.37 18.70 -38.71
N GLY A 77 -28.65 18.30 -38.69
CA GLY A 77 -29.14 16.92 -38.92
C GLY A 77 -28.60 15.75 -38.09
N LYS A 78 -29.29 15.40 -36.98
CA LYS A 78 -29.25 14.02 -36.43
C LYS A 78 -30.24 13.13 -37.18
N ALA A 79 -29.75 12.10 -37.87
CA ALA A 79 -30.59 11.04 -38.44
C ALA A 79 -31.25 10.21 -37.31
N LYS A 80 -32.55 9.90 -37.46
CA LYS A 80 -33.28 9.02 -36.52
C LYS A 80 -33.03 7.56 -36.85
N CYS A 81 -32.72 6.74 -35.83
CA CYS A 81 -32.73 5.29 -35.93
C CYS A 81 -34.18 4.80 -36.11
N PRO A 82 -34.52 3.95 -37.11
CA PRO A 82 -35.92 3.62 -37.41
C PRO A 82 -36.64 2.67 -36.43
N ASN A 83 -36.00 2.19 -35.36
CA ASN A 83 -36.53 1.07 -34.56
C ASN A 83 -36.48 1.26 -33.03
N CYS A 84 -36.45 2.52 -32.56
CA CYS A 84 -36.60 2.84 -31.15
C CYS A 84 -38.05 3.23 -30.85
N ALA A 85 -38.91 2.23 -30.58
CA ALA A 85 -40.22 2.49 -30.01
C ALA A 85 -40.05 3.10 -28.60
N GLY A 86 -40.50 4.34 -28.42
CA GLY A 86 -40.57 4.95 -27.09
C GLY A 86 -41.55 4.19 -26.20
N PRO A 87 -41.37 4.19 -24.86
CA PRO A 87 -42.33 3.60 -23.95
C PRO A 87 -43.68 4.31 -24.08
N PRO A 88 -44.81 3.60 -23.92
CA PRO A 88 -46.13 4.22 -24.03
C PRO A 88 -46.33 5.22 -22.87
N GLU A 89 -46.48 6.49 -23.22
CA GLU A 89 -47.07 7.49 -22.34
C GLU A 89 -48.54 7.14 -22.09
N ASN A 90 -48.81 6.32 -21.07
CA ASN A 90 -50.06 6.31 -20.29
C ASN A 90 -49.99 5.20 -19.23
N VAL A 91 -49.57 5.55 -18.01
CA VAL A 91 -50.02 4.84 -16.80
C VAL A 91 -50.56 5.90 -15.85
N VAL A 92 -51.86 5.77 -15.56
CA VAL A 92 -52.64 6.68 -14.72
C VAL A 92 -52.02 6.77 -13.32
N GLY A 93 -52.02 7.97 -12.75
CA GLY A 93 -51.51 8.22 -11.41
C GLY A 93 -52.25 7.42 -10.34
N LEU A 94 -51.65 6.33 -9.89
CA LEU A 94 -51.92 5.75 -8.57
C LEU A 94 -51.17 6.60 -7.55
N ASN A 95 -51.88 7.04 -6.50
CA ASN A 95 -51.30 7.81 -5.41
C ASN A 95 -50.05 7.10 -4.87
N ALA A 96 -48.89 7.75 -5.02
CA ALA A 96 -47.67 7.35 -4.34
C ALA A 96 -47.80 7.62 -2.84
N ALA A 97 -48.59 6.79 -2.15
CA ALA A 97 -48.40 6.58 -0.73
C ALA A 97 -46.91 6.29 -0.53
N GLU A 98 -46.24 7.14 0.24
CA GLU A 98 -44.78 7.21 0.33
C GLU A 98 -44.24 5.78 0.47
N ASN A 99 -43.54 5.26 -0.55
CA ASN A 99 -43.05 3.88 -0.58
C ASN A 99 -41.99 3.75 0.52
N THR A 100 -42.46 3.43 1.71
CA THR A 100 -41.75 3.57 2.97
C THR A 100 -41.98 2.32 3.80
N ASN A 101 -41.02 1.98 4.67
CA ASN A 101 -41.20 0.90 5.63
C ASN A 101 -41.96 1.38 6.89
N GLU A 102 -42.15 0.46 7.83
CA GLU A 102 -42.85 0.62 9.12
C GLU A 102 -42.21 1.66 10.06
N PHE A 103 -41.06 2.23 9.65
CA PHE A 103 -40.31 3.26 10.37
C PHE A 103 -40.29 4.61 9.62
N GLY A 104 -40.97 4.72 8.47
CA GLY A 104 -40.99 5.94 7.65
C GLY A 104 -39.76 6.15 6.77
N VAL A 105 -38.91 5.11 6.59
CA VAL A 105 -37.74 5.20 5.70
C VAL A 105 -38.17 4.91 4.27
N GLN A 106 -37.86 5.83 3.36
CA GLN A 106 -38.13 5.70 1.93
C GLN A 106 -37.36 4.53 1.30
N LEU A 107 -38.07 3.72 0.51
CA LEU A 107 -37.60 2.53 -0.19
C LEU A 107 -37.32 2.83 -1.68
N LEU A 108 -36.62 1.90 -2.33
CA LEU A 108 -36.35 1.93 -3.77
C LEU A 108 -37.64 1.98 -4.59
N ASP A 109 -37.61 2.72 -5.70
CA ASP A 109 -38.70 2.75 -6.69
C ASP A 109 -39.12 1.33 -7.12
N PHE A 110 -40.41 1.14 -7.40
CA PHE A 110 -40.98 -0.18 -7.71
C PHE A 110 -40.30 -0.84 -8.92
N SER A 111 -39.91 -0.07 -9.94
CA SER A 111 -39.16 -0.58 -11.09
C SER A 111 -37.80 -1.15 -10.67
N LEU A 112 -37.02 -0.40 -9.90
CA LEU A 112 -35.70 -0.86 -9.42
C LEU A 112 -35.82 -2.04 -8.45
N LYS A 113 -36.82 -2.02 -7.56
CA LYS A 113 -37.14 -3.14 -6.66
C LYS A 113 -37.37 -4.42 -7.44
N ASN A 114 -38.16 -4.37 -8.52
CA ASN A 114 -38.49 -5.55 -9.33
C ASN A 114 -37.28 -6.08 -10.11
N GLN A 115 -36.39 -5.19 -10.56
CA GLN A 115 -35.15 -5.57 -11.26
C GLN A 115 -34.11 -6.20 -10.32
N LEU A 116 -34.02 -5.73 -9.07
CA LEU A 116 -33.06 -6.21 -8.06
C LEU A 116 -33.53 -7.44 -7.28
N PHE A 117 -34.84 -7.57 -7.05
CA PHE A 117 -35.43 -8.64 -6.25
C PHE A 117 -36.55 -9.40 -6.99
N PRO A 118 -36.30 -9.93 -8.21
CA PRO A 118 -37.34 -10.52 -9.05
C PRO A 118 -38.07 -11.69 -8.37
N ARG A 119 -37.36 -12.50 -7.55
CA ARG A 119 -37.99 -13.55 -6.73
C ARG A 119 -38.97 -13.00 -5.70
N ALA A 120 -38.64 -11.90 -5.00
CA ALA A 120 -39.53 -11.32 -3.99
C ALA A 120 -40.81 -10.68 -4.58
N VAL A 121 -40.89 -10.57 -5.91
CA VAL A 121 -42.06 -10.09 -6.64
C VAL A 121 -42.86 -11.26 -7.23
N GLN A 122 -42.17 -12.33 -7.66
CA GLN A 122 -42.79 -13.56 -8.16
C GLN A 122 -43.33 -14.46 -7.04
N SER A 123 -42.66 -14.48 -5.88
CA SER A 123 -43.18 -15.05 -4.65
C SER A 123 -44.34 -14.21 -4.15
N GLN A 124 -45.56 -14.53 -4.58
CA GLN A 124 -46.79 -14.20 -3.85
C GLN A 124 -46.91 -15.03 -2.55
N GLU A 125 -45.80 -15.22 -1.83
CA GLU A 125 -45.92 -15.59 -0.43
C GLU A 125 -46.57 -14.40 0.28
N PRO A 126 -47.73 -14.57 0.93
CA PRO A 126 -48.30 -13.49 1.73
C PRO A 126 -47.27 -13.12 2.78
N ALA A 127 -46.89 -11.83 2.85
CA ALA A 127 -45.84 -11.32 3.72
C ALA A 127 -45.93 -12.00 5.09
N ALA A 128 -44.96 -12.90 5.37
CA ALA A 128 -45.17 -14.07 6.23
C ALA A 128 -45.96 -13.70 7.49
N ALA A 129 -47.23 -14.16 7.54
CA ALA A 129 -48.30 -13.58 8.35
C ALA A 129 -47.77 -13.17 9.73
N VAL A 130 -47.77 -11.85 10.00
CA VAL A 130 -46.98 -11.19 11.07
C VAL A 130 -47.02 -12.02 12.35
N THR A 131 -45.98 -12.83 12.52
CA THR A 131 -45.86 -13.69 13.69
C THR A 131 -45.67 -12.80 14.92
N ALA A 132 -46.01 -13.29 16.12
CA ALA A 132 -45.74 -12.54 17.36
C ALA A 132 -44.27 -12.07 17.42
N SER A 133 -43.34 -12.96 17.04
CA SER A 133 -41.90 -12.68 16.86
C SER A 133 -41.57 -11.55 15.89
N THR A 134 -42.43 -11.24 14.92
CA THR A 134 -42.24 -10.12 13.98
C THR A 134 -42.71 -8.81 14.57
N GLU A 135 -43.86 -8.80 15.24
CA GLU A 135 -44.35 -7.62 15.97
C GLU A 135 -43.41 -7.26 17.15
N ASP A 136 -42.87 -8.26 17.87
CA ASP A 136 -41.85 -8.07 18.90
C ASP A 136 -40.60 -7.38 18.34
N ARG A 137 -40.09 -7.84 17.18
CA ARG A 137 -38.93 -7.24 16.50
C ARG A 137 -39.21 -5.80 16.06
N LEU A 138 -40.39 -5.53 15.51
CA LEU A 138 -40.82 -4.17 15.17
C LEU A 138 -40.88 -3.27 16.42
N ASN A 139 -41.40 -3.77 17.54
CA ASN A 139 -41.52 -3.00 18.78
C ASN A 139 -40.17 -2.73 19.45
N ILE A 140 -39.23 -3.68 19.41
CA ILE A 140 -37.84 -3.45 19.83
C ILE A 140 -37.21 -2.32 19.01
N ALA A 141 -37.33 -2.37 17.68
CA ALA A 141 -36.79 -1.33 16.79
C ALA A 141 -37.46 0.04 17.01
N LYS A 142 -38.81 0.08 17.12
CA LYS A 142 -39.57 1.31 17.44
C LYS A 142 -39.14 1.89 18.79
N ASN A 143 -38.95 1.06 19.82
CA ASN A 143 -38.54 1.52 21.15
C ASN A 143 -37.09 2.05 21.16
N HIS A 144 -36.16 1.40 20.46
CA HIS A 144 -34.80 1.90 20.28
C HIS A 144 -34.80 3.26 19.56
N LEU A 145 -35.56 3.39 18.47
CA LEU A 145 -35.71 4.66 17.75
C LEU A 145 -36.37 5.75 18.61
N LYS A 146 -37.33 5.41 19.48
CA LYS A 146 -37.91 6.37 20.45
C LYS A 146 -36.89 6.82 21.49
N HIS A 147 -36.09 5.90 22.02
CA HIS A 147 -35.06 6.21 23.03
C HIS A 147 -34.00 7.19 22.51
N HIS A 148 -33.61 7.07 21.23
CA HIS A 148 -32.72 8.03 20.56
C HIS A 148 -33.45 9.23 19.93
N GLU A 149 -34.73 9.44 20.24
CA GLU A 149 -35.57 10.51 19.69
C GLU A 149 -35.67 10.53 18.15
N LEU A 150 -35.46 9.41 17.46
CA LEU A 150 -35.52 9.32 16.00
C LEU A 150 -36.91 8.89 15.50
N TYR A 151 -37.68 8.15 16.30
CA TYR A 151 -38.99 7.65 15.88
C TYR A 151 -40.00 8.79 15.66
N GLY A 152 -40.68 8.77 14.50
CA GLY A 152 -41.67 9.79 14.12
C GLY A 152 -41.08 11.08 13.53
N LYS A 153 -39.75 11.26 13.53
CA LYS A 153 -39.11 12.34 12.75
C LYS A 153 -39.11 11.94 11.27
N ARG A 154 -39.83 12.69 10.43
CA ARG A 154 -39.80 12.49 8.97
C ARG A 154 -38.51 13.06 8.39
N ALA A 155 -37.84 12.28 7.55
CA ALA A 155 -36.85 12.81 6.61
C ALA A 155 -37.56 13.54 5.46
N GLU A 156 -36.89 14.49 4.81
CA GLU A 156 -37.38 15.06 3.55
C GLU A 156 -37.40 13.96 2.47
N PRO A 157 -38.52 13.75 1.75
CA PRO A 157 -38.61 12.69 0.75
C PRO A 157 -37.72 13.02 -0.45
N LEU A 158 -36.87 12.07 -0.82
CA LEU A 158 -36.04 12.15 -2.02
C LEU A 158 -36.90 11.91 -3.26
N LYS A 159 -36.55 12.55 -4.38
CA LYS A 159 -37.22 12.28 -5.67
C LYS A 159 -37.00 10.80 -6.05
N PRO A 160 -38.05 10.04 -6.42
CA PRO A 160 -37.88 8.68 -6.90
C PRO A 160 -36.93 8.63 -8.10
N VAL A 161 -35.95 7.73 -8.04
CA VAL A 161 -35.01 7.47 -9.13
C VAL A 161 -35.36 6.12 -9.73
N SER A 162 -35.52 6.07 -11.06
CA SER A 162 -35.91 4.87 -11.79
C SER A 162 -35.17 4.82 -13.12
N PHE A 163 -34.54 3.68 -13.41
CA PHE A 163 -33.80 3.42 -14.65
C PHE A 163 -33.71 1.92 -14.92
N GLN A 164 -33.31 1.55 -16.14
CA GLN A 164 -33.11 0.14 -16.50
C GLN A 164 -31.69 -0.31 -16.12
N LEU A 165 -31.61 -1.34 -15.30
CA LEU A 165 -30.38 -2.04 -14.95
C LEU A 165 -30.05 -3.12 -16.01
N PRO A 166 -28.76 -3.47 -16.19
CA PRO A 166 -28.37 -4.68 -16.89
C PRO A 166 -28.99 -5.93 -16.23
N PRO A 167 -29.29 -7.01 -16.98
CA PRO A 167 -29.81 -8.24 -16.42
C PRO A 167 -28.90 -8.83 -15.34
N LEU A 168 -29.49 -9.25 -14.22
CA LEU A 168 -28.75 -9.96 -13.17
C LEU A 168 -28.15 -11.26 -13.71
N LEU A 169 -26.91 -11.54 -13.32
CA LEU A 169 -26.23 -12.80 -13.60
C LEU A 169 -26.58 -13.85 -12.55
N GLY A 170 -27.85 -14.22 -12.48
CA GLY A 170 -28.41 -15.09 -11.44
C GLY A 170 -29.79 -14.61 -11.00
N SER A 171 -30.35 -15.24 -9.98
CA SER A 171 -31.71 -14.98 -9.49
C SER A 171 -31.83 -13.84 -8.47
N ASN A 172 -30.69 -13.36 -7.94
CA ASN A 172 -30.61 -12.34 -6.90
C ASN A 172 -29.22 -11.66 -6.92
N ILE A 173 -29.08 -10.59 -6.13
CA ILE A 173 -27.85 -9.78 -6.03
C ILE A 173 -26.63 -10.61 -5.59
N GLN A 174 -26.79 -11.53 -4.64
CA GLN A 174 -25.68 -12.35 -4.14
C GLN A 174 -25.15 -13.30 -5.22
N GLU A 175 -26.05 -14.00 -5.93
CA GLU A 175 -25.68 -14.83 -7.08
C GLU A 175 -25.05 -13.99 -8.20
N HIS A 176 -25.53 -12.77 -8.44
CA HIS A 176 -24.95 -11.87 -9.44
C HIS A 176 -23.47 -11.53 -9.14
N PHE A 177 -23.15 -11.12 -7.90
CA PHE A 177 -21.76 -10.85 -7.52
C PHE A 177 -20.89 -12.11 -7.45
N TRP A 178 -21.46 -13.25 -7.03
CA TRP A 178 -20.77 -14.54 -7.08
C TRP A 178 -20.37 -14.91 -8.52
N ASN A 179 -21.32 -14.81 -9.46
CA ASN A 179 -21.11 -15.18 -10.86
C ASN A 179 -20.23 -14.17 -11.61
N MET A 180 -20.30 -12.88 -11.30
CA MET A 180 -19.33 -11.88 -11.79
C MET A 180 -17.92 -12.17 -11.28
N GLY A 181 -17.78 -12.48 -9.99
CA GLY A 181 -16.50 -12.86 -9.40
C GLY A 181 -15.94 -14.12 -10.05
N HIS A 182 -16.75 -15.15 -10.25
CA HIS A 182 -16.35 -16.38 -10.92
C HIS A 182 -15.86 -16.11 -12.36
N ARG A 183 -16.61 -15.38 -13.18
CA ARG A 183 -16.23 -15.09 -14.58
C ARG A 183 -14.89 -14.36 -14.71
N GLN A 184 -14.56 -13.47 -13.76
CA GLN A 184 -13.29 -12.74 -13.76
C GLN A 184 -12.14 -13.57 -13.17
N ALA A 185 -12.40 -14.35 -12.11
CA ALA A 185 -11.41 -15.20 -11.47
C ALA A 185 -11.03 -16.43 -12.30
N ASP A 186 -11.99 -17.06 -12.97
CA ASP A 186 -11.89 -18.40 -13.58
C ASP A 186 -10.64 -18.61 -14.47
N PRO A 187 -10.27 -17.69 -15.39
CA PRO A 187 -9.09 -17.87 -16.24
C PRO A 187 -7.78 -17.93 -15.43
N PHE A 188 -7.67 -17.14 -14.36
CA PHE A 188 -6.44 -16.99 -13.58
C PHE A 188 -6.37 -17.98 -12.42
N ILE A 189 -7.50 -18.31 -11.77
CA ILE A 189 -7.53 -19.27 -10.66
C ILE A 189 -7.22 -20.69 -11.14
N LYS A 190 -7.65 -21.05 -12.36
CA LYS A 190 -7.33 -22.35 -12.98
C LYS A 190 -5.84 -22.48 -13.25
N LEU A 191 -5.22 -21.44 -13.83
CA LEU A 191 -3.77 -21.37 -14.03
C LEU A 191 -3.02 -21.42 -12.69
N ALA A 192 -3.46 -20.65 -11.69
CA ALA A 192 -2.83 -20.59 -10.38
C ALA A 192 -2.86 -21.95 -9.66
N ARG A 193 -4.01 -22.64 -9.64
CA ARG A 193 -4.14 -23.98 -9.05
C ARG A 193 -3.28 -25.01 -9.80
N LYS A 194 -3.39 -25.07 -11.14
CA LYS A 194 -2.61 -26.00 -11.96
C LYS A 194 -1.09 -25.81 -11.75
N PHE A 195 -0.63 -24.56 -11.72
CA PHE A 195 0.79 -24.26 -11.54
C PHE A 195 1.26 -24.48 -10.10
N ALA A 196 0.43 -24.21 -9.09
CA ALA A 196 0.72 -24.55 -7.70
C ALA A 196 0.84 -26.06 -7.43
N GLU A 197 0.24 -26.89 -8.29
CA GLU A 197 0.26 -28.35 -8.20
C GLU A 197 1.30 -29.01 -9.12
N SER A 198 1.93 -28.26 -10.04
CA SER A 198 2.94 -28.81 -10.97
C SER A 198 4.34 -28.84 -10.36
N ASP A 199 5.04 -29.96 -10.55
CA ASP A 199 6.48 -30.04 -10.31
C ASP A 199 7.26 -29.10 -11.24
N LEU A 200 8.35 -28.55 -10.73
CA LEU A 200 9.26 -27.71 -11.52
C LEU A 200 10.36 -28.55 -12.19
N PRO A 201 10.82 -28.13 -13.39
CA PRO A 201 11.97 -28.75 -14.04
C PRO A 201 13.26 -28.63 -13.18
N PRO A 202 14.23 -29.54 -13.37
CA PRO A 202 15.51 -29.49 -12.65
C PRO A 202 16.24 -28.17 -12.93
N LEU A 203 16.92 -27.64 -11.91
CA LEU A 203 17.64 -26.38 -12.01
C LEU A 203 18.83 -26.50 -12.99
N PRO A 204 18.99 -25.57 -13.96
CA PRO A 204 20.17 -25.51 -14.81
C PRO A 204 21.47 -25.45 -13.99
N GLN A 205 22.45 -26.27 -14.37
CA GLN A 205 23.76 -26.32 -13.69
C GLN A 205 24.66 -25.15 -14.11
N VAL A 206 24.52 -24.72 -15.36
CA VAL A 206 25.17 -23.57 -15.98
C VAL A 206 24.07 -22.71 -16.59
N TRP A 207 24.23 -21.40 -16.46
CA TRP A 207 23.35 -20.40 -17.04
C TRP A 207 24.02 -19.73 -18.24
N SER A 208 23.23 -19.34 -19.23
CA SER A 208 23.69 -18.73 -20.47
C SER A 208 24.02 -17.27 -20.21
N THR A 209 25.08 -16.75 -20.83
CA THR A 209 25.48 -15.34 -20.76
C THR A 209 24.96 -14.51 -21.95
N ARG A 210 24.04 -15.08 -22.73
CA ARG A 210 23.42 -14.47 -23.92
C ARG A 210 22.44 -13.36 -23.55
N GLU A 211 22.51 -12.23 -24.26
CA GLU A 211 21.54 -11.13 -24.22
C GLU A 211 20.10 -11.60 -24.52
N GLY A 212 19.12 -11.11 -23.75
CA GLY A 212 17.72 -11.49 -23.91
C GLY A 212 17.36 -12.82 -23.22
N TRP A 213 16.26 -13.45 -23.62
CA TRP A 213 15.78 -14.68 -23.00
C TRP A 213 16.44 -15.95 -23.57
N THR A 214 16.90 -16.82 -22.68
CA THR A 214 17.25 -18.22 -22.98
C THR A 214 16.32 -19.16 -22.21
N ARG A 215 15.71 -20.12 -22.94
CA ARG A 215 14.93 -21.24 -22.41
C ARG A 215 15.84 -22.45 -22.20
N TYR A 216 15.64 -23.16 -21.10
CA TYR A 216 16.26 -24.45 -20.80
C TYR A 216 15.21 -25.55 -20.88
N ASP A 217 15.40 -26.51 -21.76
CA ASP A 217 14.48 -27.64 -21.86
C ASP A 217 14.53 -28.55 -20.63
N LYS A 218 13.37 -28.99 -20.13
CA LYS A 218 13.27 -29.78 -18.89
C LYS A 218 13.87 -31.18 -18.95
N PHE A 219 14.01 -31.77 -20.14
CA PHE A 219 14.51 -33.13 -20.31
C PHE A 219 15.96 -33.14 -20.77
N THR A 220 16.31 -32.29 -21.74
CA THR A 220 17.64 -32.27 -22.35
C THR A 220 18.59 -31.25 -21.73
N GLY A 221 18.06 -30.22 -21.05
CA GLY A 221 18.81 -29.05 -20.62
C GLY A 221 19.25 -28.13 -21.77
N GLU A 222 18.77 -28.36 -23.00
CA GLU A 222 19.19 -27.62 -24.19
C GLU A 222 18.82 -26.12 -24.08
N GLU A 223 19.79 -25.26 -24.40
CA GLU A 223 19.64 -23.80 -24.39
C GLU A 223 19.08 -23.27 -25.72
N LYS A 224 17.89 -22.67 -25.68
CA LYS A 224 17.27 -22.04 -26.86
C LYS A 224 16.95 -20.57 -26.61
N ALA A 225 17.43 -19.68 -27.49
CA ALA A 225 17.01 -18.29 -27.47
C ALA A 225 15.50 -18.18 -27.79
N VAL A 226 14.78 -17.37 -27.04
CA VAL A 226 13.35 -17.08 -27.24
C VAL A 226 13.09 -15.58 -27.06
N GLU A 227 11.95 -15.08 -27.54
CA GLU A 227 11.58 -13.67 -27.34
C GLU A 227 11.01 -13.40 -25.95
N TYR A 228 10.33 -14.38 -25.35
CA TYR A 228 9.69 -14.34 -24.03
C TYR A 228 9.38 -15.77 -23.55
N PRO A 229 9.10 -16.01 -22.25
CA PRO A 229 8.70 -17.32 -21.74
C PRO A 229 7.44 -17.86 -22.42
N LEU A 230 7.38 -19.14 -22.76
CA LEU A 230 6.38 -19.66 -23.71
C LEU A 230 5.06 -20.07 -23.02
N GLU A 231 5.11 -20.53 -21.77
CA GLU A 231 3.95 -21.10 -21.10
C GLU A 231 3.00 -20.04 -20.49
N GLU A 232 1.74 -20.42 -20.27
CA GLU A 232 0.70 -19.51 -19.77
C GLU A 232 0.90 -19.08 -18.32
N ALA A 233 1.51 -19.93 -17.48
CA ALA A 233 1.80 -19.65 -16.08
C ALA A 233 3.30 -19.80 -15.79
N ILE A 234 3.88 -18.77 -15.18
CA ILE A 234 5.28 -18.75 -14.75
C ILE A 234 5.42 -18.19 -13.33
N ALA A 235 6.44 -18.63 -12.60
CA ALA A 235 7.01 -17.83 -11.51
C ALA A 235 8.15 -16.98 -12.08
N PHE A 236 8.34 -15.77 -11.57
CA PHE A 236 9.24 -14.75 -12.13
C PHE A 236 9.82 -13.85 -11.02
N ASP A 237 11.11 -13.52 -11.16
CA ASP A 237 11.89 -12.66 -10.26
C ASP A 237 12.96 -11.92 -11.08
N THR A 238 13.29 -10.67 -10.72
CA THR A 238 14.34 -9.89 -11.42
C THR A 238 15.17 -9.02 -10.49
N GLU A 239 16.47 -8.94 -10.79
CA GLU A 239 17.42 -8.16 -10.02
C GLU A 239 17.91 -6.92 -10.78
N VAL A 240 18.13 -5.86 -10.01
CA VAL A 240 18.41 -4.49 -10.46
C VAL A 240 19.65 -3.99 -9.72
N LEU A 241 20.62 -3.43 -10.44
CA LEU A 241 21.84 -2.87 -9.84
C LEU A 241 21.57 -1.45 -9.30
N GLN A 242 21.18 -1.39 -8.02
CA GLN A 242 20.52 -0.21 -7.40
C GLN A 242 21.36 1.07 -7.42
N ARG A 243 22.69 0.96 -7.42
CA ARG A 243 23.61 2.12 -7.50
C ARG A 243 23.71 2.73 -8.90
N CYS A 244 23.29 1.99 -9.92
CA CYS A 244 23.58 2.30 -11.31
C CYS A 244 22.30 2.60 -12.12
N SER A 245 21.20 1.87 -11.88
CA SER A 245 19.99 1.97 -12.68
C SER A 245 18.76 1.41 -11.96
N GLU A 246 17.57 1.85 -12.39
CA GLU A 246 16.29 1.25 -11.98
C GLU A 246 15.86 0.08 -12.90
N TYR A 247 16.55 -0.10 -14.02
CA TYR A 247 16.27 -1.12 -15.04
C TYR A 247 16.88 -2.48 -14.68
N PRO A 248 16.26 -3.58 -15.10
CA PRO A 248 16.71 -4.93 -14.75
C PRO A 248 18.06 -5.26 -15.38
N VAL A 249 18.86 -6.03 -14.65
CA VAL A 249 20.18 -6.52 -15.11
C VAL A 249 20.11 -8.02 -15.43
N ILE A 250 19.45 -8.79 -14.57
CA ILE A 250 19.10 -10.20 -14.83
C ILE A 250 17.66 -10.50 -14.40
N ALA A 251 17.08 -11.56 -14.94
CA ALA A 251 15.84 -12.15 -14.43
C ALA A 251 15.82 -13.67 -14.60
N THR A 252 14.98 -14.33 -13.80
CA THR A 252 14.68 -15.75 -13.98
C THR A 252 13.17 -15.96 -14.08
N ALA A 253 12.78 -16.99 -14.81
CA ALA A 253 11.42 -17.50 -14.77
C ALA A 253 11.40 -19.03 -14.83
N VAL A 254 10.32 -19.64 -14.35
CA VAL A 254 10.10 -21.08 -14.44
C VAL A 254 8.63 -21.39 -14.67
N SER A 255 8.36 -22.39 -15.52
CA SER A 255 7.05 -23.01 -15.74
C SER A 255 7.11 -24.51 -15.39
N SER A 256 6.03 -25.26 -15.61
CA SER A 256 6.08 -26.74 -15.56
C SER A 256 6.91 -27.36 -16.69
N GLU A 257 7.31 -26.57 -17.69
CA GLU A 257 7.91 -27.05 -18.94
C GLU A 257 9.37 -26.64 -19.13
N ALA A 258 9.81 -25.53 -18.54
CA ALA A 258 11.17 -25.01 -18.72
C ALA A 258 11.60 -24.02 -17.62
N TRP A 259 12.92 -23.93 -17.43
CA TRP A 259 13.56 -22.75 -16.83
C TRP A 259 13.85 -21.70 -17.89
N TYR A 260 13.98 -20.46 -17.44
CA TYR A 260 14.33 -19.32 -18.28
C TYR A 260 15.28 -18.38 -17.56
N SER A 261 16.25 -17.84 -18.31
CA SER A 261 17.13 -16.73 -17.90
C SER A 261 16.97 -15.55 -18.84
N TRP A 262 16.99 -14.35 -18.29
CA TRP A 262 17.09 -13.11 -19.07
C TRP A 262 18.32 -12.33 -18.63
N ILE A 263 19.09 -11.84 -19.59
CA ILE A 263 20.24 -10.96 -19.34
C ILE A 263 20.06 -9.65 -20.11
N SER A 264 20.30 -8.54 -19.41
CA SER A 264 20.23 -7.20 -19.98
C SER A 264 21.30 -7.00 -21.07
N PRO A 265 20.95 -6.33 -22.19
CA PRO A 265 21.91 -5.84 -23.17
C PRO A 265 23.03 -4.98 -22.56
N ASP A 266 22.75 -4.31 -21.44
CA ASP A 266 23.73 -3.42 -20.79
C ASP A 266 24.86 -4.23 -20.11
N LEU A 267 24.55 -5.40 -19.56
CA LEU A 267 25.51 -6.30 -18.91
C LEU A 267 26.45 -6.99 -19.93
N THR A 268 25.95 -7.30 -21.12
CA THR A 268 26.78 -7.88 -22.19
C THR A 268 27.75 -6.84 -22.76
N ARG A 269 27.26 -5.61 -22.97
CA ARG A 269 28.00 -4.49 -23.59
C ARG A 269 28.95 -3.76 -22.63
N MET A 270 28.70 -3.82 -21.32
CA MET A 270 29.49 -3.12 -20.28
C MET A 270 29.49 -1.60 -20.42
N ASP A 271 28.41 -1.02 -20.97
CA ASP A 271 28.26 0.43 -21.10
C ASP A 271 27.58 1.00 -19.85
N GLU A 272 28.39 1.42 -18.88
CA GLU A 272 27.93 2.11 -17.67
C GLU A 272 27.44 3.54 -17.94
N SER A 273 27.74 4.11 -19.11
CA SER A 273 27.37 5.49 -19.46
C SER A 273 25.95 5.64 -19.98
N PHE A 274 25.35 4.54 -20.48
CA PHE A 274 24.01 4.55 -21.04
C PHE A 274 23.31 3.19 -20.81
N PHE A 275 22.68 3.01 -19.65
CA PHE A 275 21.69 1.95 -19.49
C PHE A 275 20.60 2.14 -20.54
N SER A 276 20.41 1.15 -21.42
CA SER A 276 19.55 1.22 -22.62
C SER A 276 18.06 1.33 -22.33
N LYS A 277 17.67 1.51 -21.06
CA LYS A 277 16.29 1.50 -20.55
C LYS A 277 15.53 0.23 -20.94
N SER A 278 16.27 -0.87 -21.09
CA SER A 278 15.75 -2.16 -21.51
C SER A 278 14.79 -2.74 -20.47
N LEU A 279 13.60 -3.16 -20.93
CA LEU A 279 12.58 -3.82 -20.12
C LEU A 279 12.42 -5.28 -20.57
N ILE A 280 12.05 -6.14 -19.62
CA ILE A 280 11.93 -7.58 -19.84
C ILE A 280 10.63 -7.88 -20.60
N PRO A 281 10.67 -8.46 -21.81
CA PRO A 281 9.48 -8.91 -22.50
C PRO A 281 8.95 -10.20 -21.84
N LEU A 282 7.68 -10.22 -21.40
CA LEU A 282 7.03 -11.44 -20.88
C LEU A 282 5.88 -11.90 -21.79
N GLY A 283 5.74 -11.35 -22.99
CA GLY A 283 4.72 -11.77 -23.95
C GLY A 283 4.62 -10.87 -25.18
N PRO A 284 3.70 -11.20 -26.11
CA PRO A 284 3.43 -10.36 -27.26
C PRO A 284 2.78 -9.03 -26.85
N VAL A 285 3.46 -7.91 -27.11
CA VAL A 285 2.97 -6.53 -26.87
C VAL A 285 1.64 -6.26 -27.60
N ASN A 286 1.40 -6.94 -28.72
CA ASN A 286 0.21 -6.77 -29.58
C ASN A 286 -0.93 -7.77 -29.30
N ALA A 287 -0.95 -8.44 -28.14
CA ALA A 287 -2.10 -9.23 -27.68
C ALA A 287 -3.30 -8.34 -27.30
N THR A 288 -3.84 -7.68 -28.31
CA THR A 288 -5.08 -6.91 -28.26
C THR A 288 -6.28 -7.83 -28.07
N GLU A 289 -7.32 -7.32 -27.40
CA GLU A 289 -8.58 -8.04 -27.24
C GLU A 289 -9.11 -8.53 -28.60
N GLY A 290 -9.24 -9.86 -28.76
CA GLY A 290 -9.73 -10.50 -29.97
C GLY A 290 -8.67 -11.25 -30.80
N VAL A 291 -7.38 -11.08 -30.55
CA VAL A 291 -6.31 -11.89 -31.18
C VAL A 291 -5.97 -13.09 -30.29
N ALA A 292 -5.69 -14.25 -30.88
CA ALA A 292 -5.47 -15.52 -30.19
C ALA A 292 -4.36 -15.43 -29.12
N GLY A 293 -4.76 -15.33 -27.86
CA GLY A 293 -3.90 -15.34 -26.69
C GLY A 293 -4.72 -15.65 -25.44
N GLY A 294 -4.37 -16.74 -24.76
CA GLY A 294 -4.99 -17.12 -23.49
C GLY A 294 -4.75 -16.10 -22.38
N ALA A 295 -5.43 -16.28 -21.25
CA ALA A 295 -5.02 -15.59 -20.03
C ALA A 295 -3.62 -16.07 -19.64
N ARG A 296 -2.75 -15.17 -19.18
CA ARG A 296 -1.42 -15.52 -18.67
C ARG A 296 -1.30 -15.15 -17.20
N LEU A 297 -0.51 -15.90 -16.45
CA LEU A 297 -0.31 -15.70 -15.02
C LEU A 297 1.19 -15.57 -14.71
N VAL A 298 1.56 -14.50 -14.01
CA VAL A 298 2.89 -14.30 -13.45
C VAL A 298 2.77 -14.35 -11.93
N VAL A 299 3.47 -15.32 -11.33
CA VAL A 299 3.58 -15.49 -9.87
C VAL A 299 4.90 -14.90 -9.42
N GLY A 300 4.89 -14.17 -8.30
CA GLY A 300 6.13 -13.68 -7.68
C GLY A 300 5.94 -13.42 -6.19
N HIS A 301 6.95 -12.85 -5.56
CA HIS A 301 6.89 -12.44 -4.16
C HIS A 301 7.25 -10.96 -4.05
N HIS A 302 6.28 -10.14 -3.66
CA HIS A 302 6.30 -8.69 -3.83
C HIS A 302 6.35 -8.27 -5.32
N VAL A 303 5.64 -9.03 -6.17
CA VAL A 303 5.74 -9.03 -7.65
C VAL A 303 5.50 -7.66 -8.33
N ALA A 304 4.96 -6.67 -7.62
CA ALA A 304 4.83 -5.31 -8.12
C ALA A 304 6.19 -4.65 -8.42
N TYR A 305 7.25 -5.04 -7.70
CA TYR A 305 8.62 -4.55 -7.94
C TYR A 305 9.15 -5.04 -9.29
N ASP A 306 8.95 -6.33 -9.58
CA ASP A 306 9.37 -7.02 -10.80
C ASP A 306 8.51 -6.62 -11.99
N ARG A 307 7.20 -6.49 -11.77
CA ARG A 307 6.22 -6.01 -12.75
C ARG A 307 6.62 -4.68 -13.37
N ALA A 308 7.17 -3.75 -12.58
CA ALA A 308 7.65 -2.46 -13.08
C ALA A 308 8.85 -2.57 -14.04
N ARG A 309 9.50 -3.74 -14.15
CA ARG A 309 10.58 -4.04 -15.11
C ARG A 309 10.09 -4.80 -16.35
N VAL A 310 8.80 -5.11 -16.44
CA VAL A 310 8.19 -5.84 -17.56
C VAL A 310 7.74 -4.87 -18.66
N LYS A 311 8.10 -5.19 -19.92
CA LYS A 311 7.90 -4.33 -21.08
C LYS A 311 6.42 -4.07 -21.41
N GLU A 312 5.57 -5.09 -21.33
CA GLU A 312 4.16 -4.97 -21.73
C GLU A 312 3.31 -4.16 -20.74
N GLU A 313 3.79 -3.90 -19.53
CA GLU A 313 3.07 -3.14 -18.50
C GLU A 313 3.03 -1.63 -18.77
N TYR A 314 3.83 -1.17 -19.74
CA TYR A 314 3.84 0.20 -20.26
C TYR A 314 3.07 0.32 -21.59
N ALA A 315 2.37 -0.73 -22.03
CA ALA A 315 1.49 -0.66 -23.21
C ALA A 315 0.18 0.07 -22.89
N VAL A 316 -0.29 0.90 -23.83
CA VAL A 316 -1.55 1.68 -23.70
C VAL A 316 -2.78 0.79 -23.48
N ARG A 317 -2.74 -0.44 -23.99
CA ARG A 317 -3.74 -1.48 -23.71
C ARG A 317 -3.07 -2.58 -22.92
N ALA A 318 -3.55 -2.82 -21.70
CA ALA A 318 -2.98 -3.85 -20.83
C ALA A 318 -3.13 -5.25 -21.46
N PRO A 319 -2.09 -6.09 -21.42
CA PRO A 319 -2.20 -7.49 -21.84
C PRO A 319 -3.12 -8.26 -20.87
N ARG A 320 -3.68 -9.39 -21.31
CA ARG A 320 -4.47 -10.30 -20.45
C ARG A 320 -3.60 -11.13 -19.50
N ARG A 321 -2.75 -10.45 -18.72
CA ARG A 321 -1.75 -11.01 -17.80
C ARG A 321 -2.13 -10.69 -16.36
N GLY A 322 -2.45 -11.71 -15.57
CA GLY A 322 -2.68 -11.58 -14.13
C GLY A 322 -1.36 -11.68 -13.37
N TYR A 323 -1.17 -10.81 -12.38
CA TYR A 323 -0.07 -10.90 -11.42
C TYR A 323 -0.60 -11.45 -10.10
N LEU A 324 0.01 -12.52 -9.60
CA LEU A 324 -0.37 -13.16 -8.36
C LEU A 324 0.78 -13.08 -7.35
N ASP A 325 0.61 -12.18 -6.38
CA ASP A 325 1.62 -11.91 -5.37
C ASP A 325 1.48 -12.85 -4.16
N THR A 326 2.46 -13.73 -3.97
CA THR A 326 2.50 -14.65 -2.83
C THR A 326 2.60 -13.93 -1.49
N LEU A 327 3.20 -12.74 -1.45
CA LEU A 327 3.21 -11.88 -0.25
C LEU A 327 1.79 -11.43 0.11
N SER A 328 1.05 -10.86 -0.84
CA SER A 328 -0.32 -10.39 -0.61
C SER A 328 -1.28 -11.52 -0.22
N LEU A 329 -1.16 -12.69 -0.85
CA LEU A 329 -1.92 -13.89 -0.46
C LEU A 329 -1.59 -14.32 0.97
N HIS A 330 -0.30 -14.37 1.32
CA HIS A 330 0.14 -14.68 2.67
C HIS A 330 -0.40 -13.67 3.70
N VAL A 331 -0.31 -12.36 3.42
CA VAL A 331 -0.81 -11.31 4.33
C VAL A 331 -2.31 -11.47 4.60
N ALA A 332 -3.10 -11.82 3.59
CA ALA A 332 -4.54 -12.05 3.73
C ALA A 332 -4.89 -13.38 4.43
N GLY A 333 -4.08 -14.43 4.27
CA GLY A 333 -4.36 -15.77 4.83
C GLY A 333 -3.74 -16.07 6.20
N ALA A 334 -2.53 -15.57 6.44
CA ALA A 334 -1.64 -15.92 7.56
C ALA A 334 -0.69 -14.78 7.99
N GLY A 335 -1.02 -13.53 7.65
CA GLY A 335 -0.23 -12.36 8.01
C GLY A 335 -0.37 -11.95 9.46
N LEU A 336 0.72 -11.49 10.08
CA LEU A 336 0.72 -11.03 11.47
C LEU A 336 0.23 -9.57 11.61
N ALA A 337 -0.43 -9.26 12.73
CA ALA A 337 -0.72 -7.89 13.14
C ALA A 337 0.52 -7.17 13.70
N ALA A 338 0.51 -5.83 13.74
CA ALA A 338 1.68 -5.02 14.11
C ALA A 338 2.30 -5.39 15.48
N ARG A 339 1.48 -5.70 16.50
CA ARG A 339 1.96 -6.14 17.82
C ARG A 339 2.59 -7.54 17.80
N GLN A 340 2.04 -8.45 17.00
CA GLN A 340 2.51 -9.84 16.88
C GLN A 340 3.88 -9.94 16.20
N ARG A 341 4.21 -9.03 15.27
CA ARG A 341 5.50 -9.03 14.54
C ARG A 341 6.72 -9.05 15.48
N ASN A 342 6.70 -8.24 16.54
CA ASN A 342 7.82 -8.15 17.49
C ASN A 342 7.98 -9.42 18.33
N VAL A 343 6.89 -10.13 18.63
CA VAL A 343 6.89 -11.41 19.35
C VAL A 343 7.41 -12.51 18.43
N TRP A 344 6.91 -12.57 17.19
CA TRP A 344 7.35 -13.53 16.19
C TRP A 344 8.85 -13.42 15.86
N MET A 345 9.39 -12.20 15.77
CA MET A 345 10.83 -11.97 15.59
C MET A 345 11.69 -12.40 16.80
N LYS A 346 11.10 -12.63 17.97
CA LYS A 346 11.76 -13.29 19.10
C LYS A 346 11.58 -14.81 19.02
N TYR A 347 10.37 -15.29 18.68
CA TYR A 347 10.04 -16.71 18.49
C TYR A 347 11.02 -17.42 17.54
N ILE A 348 11.33 -16.83 16.38
CA ILE A 348 12.28 -17.42 15.42
C ILE A 348 13.75 -17.42 15.89
N LYS A 349 14.08 -16.66 16.95
CA LYS A 349 15.44 -16.60 17.53
C LYS A 349 15.59 -17.56 18.70
N ASP A 350 14.57 -17.63 19.54
CA ASP A 350 14.46 -18.55 20.66
C ASP A 350 12.97 -18.78 20.98
N GLU A 351 12.43 -19.92 20.55
CA GLU A 351 11.04 -20.32 20.84
C GLU A 351 10.80 -20.40 22.36
N ASN A 352 11.81 -20.72 23.18
CA ASN A 352 11.64 -20.84 24.63
C ASN A 352 11.53 -19.48 25.33
N SER A 353 11.87 -18.38 24.66
CA SER A 353 11.72 -17.01 25.17
C SER A 353 10.29 -16.46 25.10
N ILE A 354 9.33 -17.26 24.61
CA ILE A 354 7.95 -16.86 24.30
C ILE A 354 6.96 -17.62 25.17
N ASP A 355 5.95 -16.91 25.68
CA ASP A 355 4.85 -17.52 26.43
C ASP A 355 4.03 -18.48 25.54
N GLU A 356 3.56 -19.59 26.10
CA GLU A 356 2.83 -20.64 25.33
C GLU A 356 1.60 -20.11 24.58
N VAL A 357 0.93 -19.08 25.10
CA VAL A 357 -0.21 -18.42 24.45
C VAL A 357 0.23 -17.71 23.16
N ASP A 358 1.40 -17.06 23.18
CA ASP A 358 1.93 -16.32 22.04
C ASP A 358 2.52 -17.26 20.97
N LYS A 359 3.00 -18.45 21.37
CA LYS A 359 3.42 -19.50 20.42
C LYS A 359 2.28 -19.96 19.51
N LEU A 360 1.03 -19.91 19.96
CA LEU A 360 -0.14 -20.33 19.16
C LEU A 360 -0.25 -19.54 17.85
N PHE A 361 -0.21 -18.20 17.91
CA PHE A 361 -0.28 -17.40 16.68
C PHE A 361 1.03 -17.44 15.88
N CYS A 362 2.17 -17.67 16.54
CA CYS A 362 3.45 -17.79 15.84
C CYS A 362 3.56 -19.05 14.96
N LYS A 363 2.75 -20.08 15.25
CA LYS A 363 2.60 -21.30 14.46
C LYS A 363 1.55 -21.19 13.34
N GLU A 364 0.68 -20.19 13.39
CA GLU A 364 -0.38 -19.98 12.39
C GLU A 364 -0.08 -18.89 11.36
N GLY A 365 0.90 -18.02 11.61
CA GLY A 365 1.28 -16.94 10.71
C GLY A 365 2.75 -16.54 10.79
N ALA A 366 3.19 -15.73 9.83
CA ALA A 366 4.60 -15.38 9.66
C ALA A 366 4.82 -13.90 9.29
N MET A 367 6.11 -13.51 9.28
CA MET A 367 6.54 -12.23 8.75
C MET A 367 6.58 -12.24 7.22
N ASN A 368 6.43 -11.05 6.63
CA ASN A 368 6.10 -10.87 5.21
C ASN A 368 7.15 -11.34 4.19
N SER A 369 8.45 -11.35 4.49
CA SER A 369 9.49 -11.56 3.47
C SER A 369 9.61 -13.03 3.04
N LEU A 370 9.98 -13.27 1.77
CA LEU A 370 10.10 -14.61 1.18
C LEU A 370 10.83 -15.62 2.07
N VAL A 371 11.95 -15.24 2.67
CA VAL A 371 12.72 -16.07 3.63
C VAL A 371 11.88 -16.57 4.80
N HIS A 372 11.02 -15.72 5.37
CA HIS A 372 10.12 -16.11 6.45
C HIS A 372 8.97 -16.98 5.95
N LEU A 373 8.46 -16.77 4.73
CA LEU A 373 7.48 -17.67 4.11
C LEU A 373 8.08 -19.04 3.79
N VAL A 374 9.31 -19.09 3.26
CA VAL A 374 10.03 -20.33 2.96
C VAL A 374 10.31 -21.10 4.25
N TRP A 375 10.78 -20.43 5.29
CA TRP A 375 10.93 -21.04 6.61
C TRP A 375 9.59 -21.56 7.16
N PHE A 376 8.52 -20.76 7.08
CA PHE A 376 7.22 -21.10 7.66
C PHE A 376 6.45 -22.21 6.90
N TYR A 377 6.51 -22.20 5.56
CA TYR A 377 5.73 -23.12 4.71
C TYR A 377 6.53 -24.32 4.18
N LEU A 378 7.83 -24.15 3.96
CA LEU A 378 8.71 -25.18 3.38
C LEU A 378 9.71 -25.73 4.39
N ASN A 379 9.83 -25.12 5.58
CA ASN A 379 10.77 -25.50 6.63
C ASN A 379 12.25 -25.49 6.15
N GLU A 380 12.56 -24.60 5.20
CA GLU A 380 13.90 -24.38 4.64
C GLU A 380 14.51 -23.06 5.14
N ALA A 381 15.85 -23.04 5.28
CA ALA A 381 16.61 -21.82 5.57
C ALA A 381 17.15 -21.21 4.28
N VAL A 382 17.06 -19.88 4.15
CA VAL A 382 17.48 -19.14 2.95
C VAL A 382 18.57 -18.14 3.32
N ASP A 383 19.71 -18.21 2.63
CA ASP A 383 20.77 -17.21 2.72
C ASP A 383 20.51 -16.05 1.75
N LYS A 384 20.86 -14.83 2.18
CA LYS A 384 20.69 -13.57 1.47
C LYS A 384 22.00 -12.82 1.21
N THR A 385 23.15 -13.33 1.63
CA THR A 385 24.46 -12.65 1.50
C THR A 385 24.77 -12.21 0.06
N ILE A 386 24.51 -13.08 -0.92
CA ILE A 386 24.78 -12.85 -2.36
C ILE A 386 24.06 -11.60 -2.91
N ARG A 387 22.85 -11.28 -2.41
CA ARG A 387 22.04 -10.15 -2.86
C ARG A 387 22.75 -8.80 -2.73
N ASN A 388 23.71 -8.67 -1.82
CA ASN A 388 24.44 -7.43 -1.59
C ASN A 388 25.21 -6.95 -2.84
N ILE A 389 25.55 -7.85 -3.77
CA ILE A 389 26.21 -7.48 -5.05
C ILE A 389 25.29 -6.55 -5.88
N PHE A 390 23.97 -6.78 -5.90
CA PHE A 390 23.02 -5.90 -6.60
C PHE A 390 22.74 -4.57 -5.88
N VAL A 391 23.02 -4.50 -4.58
CA VAL A 391 22.81 -3.30 -3.75
C VAL A 391 24.07 -2.41 -3.74
N GLU A 392 25.26 -3.02 -3.71
CA GLU A 392 26.52 -2.33 -3.44
C GLU A 392 27.59 -2.48 -4.53
N GLY A 393 27.50 -3.51 -5.37
CA GLY A 393 28.49 -3.80 -6.41
C GLY A 393 28.36 -2.94 -7.67
N THR A 394 29.09 -3.36 -8.69
CA THR A 394 29.20 -2.76 -10.03
C THR A 394 28.74 -3.74 -11.11
N MET A 395 28.63 -3.26 -12.35
CA MET A 395 28.30 -4.11 -13.51
C MET A 395 29.35 -5.22 -13.72
N ARG A 396 30.61 -4.95 -13.35
CA ARG A 396 31.70 -5.94 -13.40
C ARG A 396 31.53 -7.06 -12.39
N ASP A 397 31.20 -6.72 -11.14
CA ASP A 397 30.97 -7.73 -10.09
C ASP A 397 29.80 -8.66 -10.48
N VAL A 398 28.75 -8.12 -11.11
CA VAL A 398 27.62 -8.92 -11.63
C VAL A 398 28.04 -9.84 -12.79
N LYS A 399 28.93 -9.38 -13.68
CA LYS A 399 29.40 -10.19 -14.81
C LYS A 399 30.35 -11.30 -14.36
N ASP A 400 31.24 -10.99 -13.42
CA ASP A 400 32.27 -11.91 -12.96
C ASP A 400 31.67 -13.03 -12.08
N ASP A 401 30.57 -12.76 -11.33
CA ASP A 401 29.85 -13.75 -10.51
C ASP A 401 28.49 -14.20 -11.10
N ILE A 402 28.27 -13.99 -12.40
CA ILE A 402 26.96 -14.18 -13.07
C ILE A 402 26.33 -15.56 -12.83
N GLN A 403 27.13 -16.62 -12.72
CA GLN A 403 26.63 -17.98 -12.50
C GLN A 403 26.02 -18.18 -11.11
N ASN A 404 26.58 -17.56 -10.07
CA ASN A 404 26.06 -17.68 -8.71
C ASN A 404 24.86 -16.73 -8.51
N LEU A 405 24.91 -15.55 -9.12
CA LEU A 405 23.81 -14.58 -9.13
C LEU A 405 22.56 -15.12 -9.86
N MET A 406 22.74 -15.78 -11.01
CA MET A 406 21.65 -16.48 -11.69
C MET A 406 21.08 -17.64 -10.86
N LYS A 407 21.93 -18.41 -10.17
CA LYS A 407 21.49 -19.46 -9.23
C LYS A 407 20.75 -18.88 -8.02
N TYR A 408 21.14 -17.71 -7.53
CA TYR A 408 20.45 -16.99 -6.46
C TYR A 408 19.03 -16.58 -6.91
N CYS A 409 18.90 -15.85 -8.01
CA CYS A 409 17.60 -15.41 -8.54
C CYS A 409 16.70 -16.61 -8.90
N ALA A 410 17.26 -17.67 -9.49
CA ALA A 410 16.50 -18.89 -9.78
C ALA A 410 16.01 -19.61 -8.51
N ARG A 411 16.75 -19.54 -7.39
CA ARG A 411 16.29 -20.07 -6.11
C ARG A 411 15.14 -19.23 -5.54
N ASP A 412 15.20 -17.90 -5.60
CA ASP A 412 14.10 -17.04 -5.15
C ASP A 412 12.84 -17.24 -6.03
N THR A 413 12.98 -17.38 -7.35
CA THR A 413 11.89 -17.83 -8.26
C THR A 413 11.31 -19.20 -7.86
N LYS A 414 12.18 -20.20 -7.59
CA LYS A 414 11.75 -21.53 -7.11
C LYS A 414 10.99 -21.42 -5.79
N TYR A 415 11.48 -20.59 -4.86
CA TYR A 415 10.85 -20.39 -3.57
C TYR A 415 9.49 -19.69 -3.68
N ALA A 416 9.35 -18.71 -4.57
CA ALA A 416 8.08 -18.05 -4.86
C ALA A 416 7.04 -19.05 -5.42
N HIS A 417 7.44 -19.99 -6.28
CA HIS A 417 6.58 -21.11 -6.68
C HIS A 417 6.28 -22.06 -5.52
N GLY A 418 7.29 -22.49 -4.76
CA GLY A 418 7.11 -23.45 -3.66
C GLY A 418 6.12 -22.97 -2.60
N VAL A 419 6.15 -21.68 -2.23
CA VAL A 419 5.18 -21.11 -1.29
C VAL A 419 3.80 -20.84 -1.89
N LEU A 420 3.64 -20.86 -3.23
CA LEU A 420 2.37 -20.56 -3.91
C LEU A 420 1.24 -21.47 -3.44
N ARG A 421 1.46 -22.79 -3.40
CA ARG A 421 0.44 -23.77 -3.03
C ARG A 421 -0.14 -23.53 -1.62
N PRO A 422 0.67 -23.44 -0.55
CA PRO A 422 0.14 -23.19 0.78
C PRO A 422 -0.45 -21.78 0.97
N VAL A 423 0.11 -20.72 0.35
CA VAL A 423 -0.50 -19.37 0.48
C VAL A 423 -1.80 -19.26 -0.29
N LEU A 424 -1.91 -19.87 -1.48
CA LEU A 424 -3.13 -19.86 -2.28
C LEU A 424 -4.25 -20.63 -1.59
N ASN A 425 -3.95 -21.80 -1.01
CA ASN A 425 -4.95 -22.57 -0.26
C ASN A 425 -5.43 -21.83 0.98
N LYS A 426 -4.52 -21.33 1.85
CA LYS A 426 -4.92 -20.53 3.03
C LYS A 426 -5.69 -19.27 2.63
N PHE A 427 -5.34 -18.60 1.52
CA PHE A 427 -6.11 -17.45 1.02
C PHE A 427 -7.53 -17.86 0.63
N LEU A 428 -7.72 -18.93 -0.14
CA LEU A 428 -9.05 -19.34 -0.62
C LEU A 428 -9.93 -19.90 0.51
N GLU A 429 -9.33 -20.47 1.57
CA GLU A 429 -10.05 -20.85 2.79
C GLU A 429 -10.55 -19.63 3.57
N LYS A 430 -9.73 -18.57 3.71
CA LYS A 430 -10.11 -17.33 4.41
C LYS A 430 -11.02 -16.42 3.57
N CYS A 431 -10.84 -16.42 2.25
CA CYS A 431 -11.54 -15.57 1.30
C CYS A 431 -12.25 -16.41 0.21
N PRO A 432 -13.27 -17.22 0.56
CA PRO A 432 -13.89 -18.19 -0.35
C PRO A 432 -14.76 -17.56 -1.45
N HIS A 433 -15.11 -16.28 -1.33
CA HIS A 433 -15.91 -15.60 -2.35
C HIS A 433 -15.05 -15.30 -3.60
N PRO A 434 -15.46 -15.69 -4.82
CA PRO A 434 -14.62 -15.62 -6.01
C PRO A 434 -14.24 -14.18 -6.39
N ALA A 435 -15.06 -13.19 -6.04
CA ALA A 435 -14.73 -11.79 -6.24
C ALA A 435 -13.49 -11.33 -5.45
N SER A 436 -13.13 -12.00 -4.34
CA SER A 436 -11.90 -11.70 -3.60
C SER A 436 -10.66 -12.05 -4.41
N PHE A 437 -10.64 -13.21 -5.07
CA PHE A 437 -9.54 -13.60 -5.96
C PHE A 437 -9.50 -12.73 -7.23
N ALA A 438 -10.66 -12.46 -7.85
CA ALA A 438 -10.75 -11.53 -8.98
C ALA A 438 -10.21 -10.13 -8.61
N GLY A 439 -10.54 -9.64 -7.41
CA GLY A 439 -10.03 -8.39 -6.87
C GLY A 439 -8.50 -8.38 -6.74
N VAL A 440 -7.90 -9.46 -6.23
CA VAL A 440 -6.42 -9.59 -6.16
C VAL A 440 -5.78 -9.47 -7.55
N ILE A 441 -6.31 -10.19 -8.54
CA ILE A 441 -5.80 -10.12 -9.93
C ILE A 441 -5.90 -8.69 -10.50
N HIS A 442 -7.07 -8.05 -10.39
CA HIS A 442 -7.27 -6.71 -10.94
C HIS A 442 -6.49 -5.63 -10.19
N MET A 443 -6.36 -5.70 -8.86
CA MET A 443 -5.50 -4.79 -8.10
C MET A 443 -4.03 -4.93 -8.52
N GLY A 444 -3.57 -6.17 -8.77
CA GLY A 444 -2.22 -6.45 -9.29
C GLY A 444 -1.93 -5.85 -10.68
N GLN A 445 -2.96 -5.48 -11.45
CA GLN A 445 -2.87 -4.89 -12.78
C GLN A 445 -2.96 -3.35 -12.80
N SER A 446 -3.13 -2.70 -11.64
CA SER A 446 -3.33 -1.25 -11.55
C SER A 446 -2.21 -0.45 -12.25
N ILE A 447 -2.56 0.60 -12.99
CA ILE A 447 -1.62 1.53 -13.64
C ILE A 447 -1.90 2.97 -13.19
N ILE A 448 -0.86 3.80 -13.20
CA ILE A 448 -0.96 5.25 -12.97
C ILE A 448 -0.43 5.93 -14.24
N THR A 449 -1.29 6.70 -14.91
CA THR A 449 -0.89 7.46 -16.09
C THR A 449 -0.24 8.78 -15.68
N VAL A 450 0.95 9.04 -16.22
CA VAL A 450 1.69 10.31 -16.08
C VAL A 450 2.07 10.82 -17.47
N ASP A 451 2.28 12.13 -17.58
CA ASP A 451 2.78 12.80 -18.79
C ASP A 451 4.17 13.42 -18.53
N GLU A 452 4.72 14.14 -19.51
CA GLU A 452 6.03 14.79 -19.40
C GLU A 452 6.10 15.83 -18.27
N SER A 453 4.95 16.38 -17.83
CA SER A 453 4.91 17.35 -16.73
C SER A 453 5.28 16.72 -15.38
N TRP A 454 5.24 15.39 -15.26
CA TRP A 454 5.66 14.69 -14.04
C TRP A 454 7.12 14.94 -13.68
N GLN A 455 8.02 14.99 -14.67
CA GLN A 455 9.44 15.28 -14.44
C GLN A 455 9.64 16.71 -13.95
N GLU A 456 8.89 17.67 -14.51
CA GLU A 456 8.90 19.07 -14.07
C GLU A 456 8.28 19.24 -12.69
N TYR A 457 7.23 18.46 -12.35
CA TYR A 457 6.65 18.41 -11.02
C TYR A 457 7.64 17.90 -9.96
N LEU A 458 8.38 16.82 -10.26
CA LEU A 458 9.43 16.30 -9.39
C LEU A 458 10.54 17.34 -9.18
N ARG A 459 11.11 17.87 -10.26
CA ARG A 459 12.16 18.91 -10.23
C ARG A 459 11.75 20.11 -9.37
N ARG A 460 10.55 20.67 -9.60
CA ARG A 460 10.04 21.81 -8.84
C ARG A 460 9.75 21.48 -7.37
N SER A 461 9.33 20.27 -7.07
CA SER A 461 9.06 19.82 -5.70
C SER A 461 10.36 19.69 -4.90
N ASP A 462 11.40 19.10 -5.52
CA ASP A 462 12.72 18.97 -4.94
C ASP A 462 13.41 20.33 -4.78
N GLU A 463 13.36 21.20 -5.78
CA GLU A 463 13.87 22.58 -5.68
C GLU A 463 13.21 23.36 -4.56
N ALA A 464 11.87 23.34 -4.46
CA ALA A 464 11.15 24.02 -3.39
C ALA A 464 11.43 23.42 -2.00
N CYS A 465 11.78 22.13 -1.92
CA CYS A 465 12.21 21.48 -0.69
C CYS A 465 13.63 21.91 -0.30
N GLN A 466 14.58 21.82 -1.24
CA GLN A 466 15.97 22.21 -1.05
C GLN A 466 16.09 23.71 -0.71
N GLU A 467 15.35 24.57 -1.41
CA GLU A 467 15.31 26.02 -1.13
C GLU A 467 14.89 26.30 0.31
N LYS A 468 13.82 25.62 0.80
CA LYS A 468 13.35 25.77 2.19
C LYS A 468 14.36 25.26 3.20
N LEU A 469 14.98 24.10 2.94
CA LEU A 469 16.02 23.54 3.81
C LEU A 469 17.27 24.42 3.87
N SER A 470 17.71 24.95 2.72
CA SER A 470 18.84 25.90 2.65
C SER A 470 18.53 27.21 3.35
N LYS A 471 17.34 27.79 3.14
CA LYS A 471 16.89 29.01 3.84
C LYS A 471 16.83 28.81 5.35
N GLU A 472 16.29 27.68 5.81
CA GLU A 472 16.25 27.34 7.23
C GLU A 472 17.66 27.19 7.82
N ALA A 473 18.56 26.48 7.15
CA ALA A 473 19.95 26.30 7.60
C ALA A 473 20.69 27.65 7.73
N VAL A 474 20.52 28.56 6.75
CA VAL A 474 21.08 29.92 6.82
C VAL A 474 20.48 30.71 7.98
N LEU A 475 19.15 30.70 8.15
CA LEU A 475 18.49 31.42 9.24
C LEU A 475 18.91 30.89 10.62
N LEU A 476 19.06 29.57 10.78
CA LEU A 476 19.56 28.95 12.01
C LEU A 476 21.03 29.28 12.29
N GLN A 477 21.87 29.30 11.24
CA GLN A 477 23.27 29.74 11.35
C GLN A 477 23.33 31.20 11.80
N GLU A 478 22.63 32.12 11.11
CA GLU A 478 22.58 33.54 11.46
C GLU A 478 22.06 33.76 12.88
N LEU A 479 21.01 33.05 13.29
CA LEU A 479 20.42 33.14 14.62
C LEU A 479 21.41 32.69 15.70
N GLY A 480 22.17 31.62 15.44
CA GLY A 480 23.26 31.17 16.32
C GLY A 480 24.42 32.17 16.39
N GLU A 481 24.86 32.72 15.25
CA GLU A 481 25.92 33.73 15.20
C GLU A 481 25.52 35.02 15.92
N LYS A 482 24.32 35.55 15.66
CA LYS A 482 23.75 36.73 16.35
C LYS A 482 23.61 36.47 17.85
N THR A 483 23.13 35.29 18.24
CA THR A 483 22.97 34.91 19.65
C THR A 483 24.31 34.86 20.38
N ALA A 484 25.35 34.27 19.78
CA ALA A 484 26.67 34.12 20.42
C ALA A 484 27.38 35.45 20.71
N LEU A 485 26.92 36.56 20.12
CA LEU A 485 27.41 37.92 20.36
C LEU A 485 26.64 38.68 21.45
N LEU A 486 25.58 38.10 22.03
CA LEU A 486 24.77 38.80 23.04
C LEU A 486 25.54 39.01 24.36
N PRO A 487 25.40 40.18 25.00
CA PRO A 487 26.04 40.47 26.28
C PRO A 487 25.37 39.69 27.43
N LYS A 488 26.12 39.47 28.51
CA LYS A 488 25.72 38.63 29.64
C LYS A 488 24.40 39.07 30.27
N GLU A 489 24.19 40.38 30.33
CA GLU A 489 23.01 41.04 30.91
C GLU A 489 21.73 40.71 30.13
N THR A 490 21.86 40.33 28.86
CA THR A 490 20.74 39.94 27.98
C THR A 490 20.46 38.44 28.11
N TRP A 491 21.43 37.57 27.81
CA TRP A 491 21.16 36.12 27.78
C TRP A 491 20.91 35.51 29.16
N SER A 492 21.43 36.09 30.25
CA SER A 492 21.20 35.57 31.61
C SER A 492 19.77 35.79 32.12
N LYS A 493 19.08 36.82 31.62
CA LYS A 493 17.69 37.13 31.95
C LYS A 493 16.69 36.42 31.03
N ASP A 494 17.14 35.98 29.86
CA ASP A 494 16.31 35.34 28.86
C ASP A 494 15.91 33.90 29.28
N PRO A 495 14.61 33.55 29.31
CA PRO A 495 14.14 32.23 29.76
C PRO A 495 14.70 31.03 28.98
N TRP A 496 15.06 31.21 27.71
CA TRP A 496 15.63 30.17 26.85
C TRP A 496 17.16 30.21 26.92
N LEU A 497 17.75 31.37 26.61
CA LEU A 497 19.20 31.45 26.40
C LEU A 497 20.00 31.16 27.68
N ARG A 498 19.49 31.49 28.86
CA ARG A 498 20.16 31.23 30.15
C ARG A 498 20.49 29.75 30.42
N ASN A 499 19.82 28.82 29.73
CA ASN A 499 20.03 27.38 29.92
C ASN A 499 21.13 26.80 28.99
N MET A 500 21.68 27.62 28.08
CA MET A 500 22.77 27.24 27.18
C MET A 500 24.14 27.37 27.88
N ASP A 501 25.15 26.62 27.42
CA ASP A 501 26.50 26.68 28.02
C ASP A 501 27.31 27.88 27.50
N TRP A 502 27.20 29.00 28.23
CA TRP A 502 27.90 30.27 27.95
C TRP A 502 29.35 30.32 28.45
N THR A 503 29.92 29.20 28.90
CA THR A 503 31.33 29.17 29.32
C THR A 503 32.23 29.66 28.18
N PRO A 504 33.09 30.67 28.39
CA PRO A 504 33.92 31.22 27.31
C PRO A 504 35.08 30.27 26.99
N VAL A 505 35.16 29.84 25.73
CA VAL A 505 36.20 28.92 25.23
C VAL A 505 36.87 29.50 23.99
N ARG A 506 38.20 29.42 23.89
CA ARG A 506 38.95 29.83 22.69
C ARG A 506 38.58 28.95 21.49
N LEU A 507 38.23 29.58 20.37
CA LEU A 507 38.03 28.95 19.08
C LEU A 507 39.36 28.91 18.32
N SER A 508 39.86 27.71 18.00
CA SER A 508 41.25 27.48 17.56
C SER A 508 41.64 28.20 16.26
N ARG A 509 40.69 28.39 15.34
CA ARG A 509 40.95 28.92 13.98
C ARG A 509 40.65 30.41 13.80
N ALA A 510 40.09 31.06 14.82
CA ALA A 510 39.61 32.45 14.74
C ALA A 510 40.05 33.33 15.94
N GLU A 511 40.87 32.78 16.84
CA GLU A 511 41.47 33.41 18.03
C GLU A 511 40.52 34.11 19.04
N ARG A 512 39.21 34.14 18.76
CA ARG A 512 38.16 34.68 19.61
C ARG A 512 37.69 33.67 20.67
N HIS A 513 37.23 34.21 21.80
CA HIS A 513 36.45 33.46 22.79
C HIS A 513 34.99 33.39 22.33
N VAL A 514 34.40 32.20 22.39
CA VAL A 514 32.98 31.93 22.06
C VAL A 514 32.35 31.08 23.16
N PRO A 515 31.01 31.07 23.30
CA PRO A 515 30.31 30.12 24.16
C PRO A 515 30.69 28.66 23.87
N ALA A 516 30.75 27.82 24.89
CA ALA A 516 31.02 26.40 24.73
C ALA A 516 29.97 25.71 23.84
N TRP A 517 28.69 26.09 23.96
CA TRP A 517 27.63 25.60 23.05
C TRP A 517 27.91 25.94 21.58
N TYR A 518 28.48 27.11 21.29
CA TYR A 518 28.82 27.53 19.93
C TYR A 518 29.98 26.68 19.40
N LYS A 519 31.02 26.48 20.21
CA LYS A 519 32.18 25.67 19.84
C LYS A 519 31.81 24.21 19.53
N GLN A 520 30.82 23.65 20.23
CA GLN A 520 30.31 22.28 19.96
C GLN A 520 29.61 22.17 18.60
N LEU A 521 29.03 23.24 18.08
CA LEU A 521 28.28 23.27 16.81
C LEU A 521 29.10 23.88 15.65
N TYR A 522 30.32 24.34 15.90
CA TYR A 522 31.15 24.96 14.88
C TYR A 522 31.87 23.90 14.03
N ASP A 523 31.58 23.85 12.74
CA ASP A 523 32.29 22.95 11.81
C ASP A 523 33.60 23.59 11.36
N ASN A 524 34.71 23.02 11.80
CA ASN A 524 36.05 23.45 11.43
C ASN A 524 36.37 23.27 9.93
N LYS A 525 35.66 22.40 9.21
CA LYS A 525 35.88 22.17 7.76
C LYS A 525 35.27 23.30 6.92
N SER A 526 33.97 23.56 7.08
CA SER A 526 33.29 24.66 6.39
C SER A 526 33.59 26.05 6.95
N GLY A 527 34.08 26.14 8.20
CA GLY A 527 34.31 27.41 8.90
C GLY A 527 33.03 28.11 9.33
N LYS A 528 31.92 27.37 9.43
CA LYS A 528 30.57 27.90 9.71
C LYS A 528 29.96 27.23 10.94
N LEU A 529 28.98 27.89 11.55
CA LEU A 529 28.19 27.30 12.63
C LEU A 529 27.14 26.35 12.04
N ASN A 530 27.24 25.05 12.36
CA ASN A 530 26.34 24.00 11.88
C ASN A 530 25.19 23.77 12.88
N VAL A 531 24.20 24.68 12.86
CA VAL A 531 22.95 24.52 13.63
C VAL A 531 21.93 23.75 12.79
N THR A 532 21.41 22.64 13.32
CA THR A 532 20.41 21.80 12.64
C THR A 532 19.16 21.64 13.52
N ARG A 533 18.04 21.17 12.96
CA ARG A 533 16.84 20.78 13.73
C ARG A 533 17.11 19.80 14.88
N ARG A 534 18.21 19.02 14.81
CA ARG A 534 18.61 18.04 15.84
C ARG A 534 19.61 18.58 16.87
N SER A 535 20.17 19.76 16.64
CA SER A 535 21.13 20.37 17.56
C SER A 535 20.43 20.81 18.84
N ARG A 536 20.97 20.45 20.02
CA ARG A 536 20.38 20.80 21.33
C ARG A 536 20.19 22.30 21.55
N ALA A 537 20.97 23.15 20.86
CA ALA A 537 20.81 24.60 20.89
C ALA A 537 19.52 25.10 20.21
N THR A 538 18.98 24.36 19.24
CA THR A 538 17.94 24.85 18.32
C THR A 538 16.62 25.23 19.00
N PRO A 539 16.08 24.45 19.96
CA PRO A 539 14.89 24.87 20.73
C PRO A 539 15.08 26.20 21.46
N TYR A 540 16.28 26.45 22.01
CA TYR A 540 16.61 27.69 22.70
C TYR A 540 16.78 28.87 21.73
N LEU A 541 17.54 28.66 20.64
CA LEU A 541 17.75 29.67 19.60
C LEU A 541 16.43 30.11 18.96
N MET A 542 15.58 29.15 18.58
CA MET A 542 14.25 29.41 18.00
C MET A 542 13.19 29.83 19.02
N ARG A 543 13.52 29.90 20.32
CA ARG A 543 12.59 30.25 21.41
C ARG A 543 11.33 29.37 21.44
N LEU A 544 11.49 28.07 21.19
CA LEU A 544 10.36 27.14 21.17
C LEU A 544 9.73 27.01 22.57
N GLN A 545 8.40 26.99 22.62
CA GLN A 545 7.65 26.89 23.86
C GLN A 545 6.51 25.87 23.74
N TRP A 546 6.21 25.19 24.85
CA TRP A 546 5.06 24.32 25.02
C TRP A 546 4.31 24.72 26.29
N LEU A 547 3.00 24.97 26.18
CA LEU A 547 2.15 25.44 27.28
C LEU A 547 2.68 26.67 28.03
N GLY A 548 3.40 27.56 27.32
CA GLY A 548 4.01 28.78 27.88
C GLY A 548 5.38 28.58 28.55
N TYR A 549 5.94 27.36 28.54
CA TYR A 549 7.26 27.05 29.07
C TYR A 549 8.27 26.78 27.94
N PRO A 550 9.54 27.23 28.06
CA PRO A 550 10.61 26.85 27.13
C PRO A 550 10.73 25.32 26.96
N ILE A 551 10.95 24.87 25.72
CA ILE A 551 11.26 23.45 25.43
C ILE A 551 12.77 23.23 25.63
N CYS A 552 13.11 22.28 26.50
CA CYS A 552 14.48 21.99 26.94
C CYS A 552 15.24 20.97 26.06
#